data_AF-A0A0A0DHC6-F1
#
_entry.id   AF-A0A0A0DHC6-F1
#
_cell.length_a   1.000
_cell.length_b   1.000
_cell.length_c   1.000
_cell.angle_alpha   90.00
_cell.angle_beta   90.00
_cell.angle_gamma   90.00
#
_symmetry.space_group_name_H-M   'P 1'
#
loop_
_entity.id
_entity.type
_entity.pdbx_description
1 polymer ?
#
loop_
_entity_poly.entity_id
_entity_poly.type
_entity_poly.pdbx_seq_one_letter_code
_entity_poly.pdbx_strand_id
1 'polypeptide(L)'
;MLDKVRETSVDEDILDFLKYVYFGDFSNPIEAASRRAYLDMNRTLRLKPLPDDVRLMLRRKVNLIFAEELPKLSLKDIPDQDSFDSWHQNVSNQMKRIYLDNGVVFTYGHAQKWLNMTIKYLYMLEATSFDEVFEYLHVPLDNYVFDIASGNLDIERPKQPWSRWDDYDHQYLAYQKAIREKILQGSPLRWEFRYWLKVVQGIEKD
;
A
#
# COMPACT_ATOMS: atom_id res chain seq x y z
N MET A 1 21.25 -3.34 -1.77
CA MET A 1 21.50 -4.53 -2.61
C MET A 1 20.35 -4.65 -3.58
N LEU A 2 20.61 -4.69 -4.89
CA LEU A 2 19.57 -4.83 -5.91
C LEU A 2 18.70 -6.06 -5.63
N ASP A 3 17.39 -5.91 -5.76
CA ASP A 3 16.45 -7.01 -5.62
C ASP A 3 16.76 -8.08 -6.66
N LYS A 4 17.18 -9.28 -6.23
CA LYS A 4 17.28 -10.42 -7.13
C LYS A 4 15.87 -10.87 -7.52
N VAL A 5 15.38 -10.34 -8.63
CA VAL A 5 14.11 -10.75 -9.25
C VAL A 5 14.35 -12.06 -10.00
N ARG A 6 13.41 -13.00 -9.86
CA ARG A 6 13.36 -14.23 -10.67
C ARG A 6 12.19 -14.06 -11.62
N GLU A 7 12.48 -14.13 -12.91
CA GLU A 7 11.47 -14.01 -13.97
C GLU A 7 11.06 -15.40 -14.45
N THR A 8 9.81 -15.51 -14.87
CA THR A 8 9.27 -16.71 -15.54
C THR A 8 8.43 -16.26 -16.72
N SER A 9 8.43 -17.04 -17.79
CA SER A 9 7.52 -16.83 -18.92
C SER A 9 6.12 -17.29 -18.53
N VAL A 10 5.11 -16.53 -18.95
CA VAL A 10 3.68 -16.83 -18.79
C VAL A 10 2.98 -16.47 -20.11
N ASP A 11 1.93 -17.23 -20.43
CA ASP A 11 1.04 -16.91 -21.53
C ASP A 11 0.34 -15.55 -21.28
N GLU A 12 0.40 -14.64 -22.25
CA GLU A 12 -0.11 -13.28 -22.13
C GLU A 12 -1.64 -13.26 -21.91
N ASP A 13 -2.39 -14.07 -22.66
CA ASP A 13 -3.84 -14.15 -22.52
C ASP A 13 -4.24 -14.65 -21.13
N ILE A 14 -3.49 -15.62 -20.59
CA ILE A 14 -3.70 -16.11 -19.21
C ILE A 14 -3.37 -15.02 -18.18
N LEU A 15 -2.25 -14.31 -18.34
CA LEU A 15 -1.85 -13.25 -17.42
C LEU A 15 -2.89 -12.11 -17.41
N ASP A 16 -3.34 -11.68 -18.58
CA ASP A 16 -4.34 -10.64 -18.73
C ASP A 16 -5.70 -11.06 -18.18
N PHE A 17 -6.11 -12.31 -18.41
CA PHE A 17 -7.30 -12.88 -17.79
C PHE A 17 -7.21 -12.85 -16.25
N LEU A 18 -6.07 -13.24 -15.67
CA LEU A 18 -5.86 -13.19 -14.22
C LEU A 18 -5.89 -11.75 -13.68
N LYS A 19 -5.24 -10.81 -14.37
CA LYS A 19 -5.31 -9.36 -14.05
C LYS A 19 -6.77 -8.89 -14.08
N TYR A 20 -7.54 -9.25 -15.11
CA TYR A 20 -8.94 -8.85 -15.25
C TYR A 20 -9.84 -9.45 -14.16
N VAL A 21 -9.66 -10.73 -13.81
CA VAL A 21 -10.41 -11.36 -12.71
C VAL A 21 -10.16 -10.66 -11.39
N TYR A 22 -8.92 -10.23 -11.14
CA TYR A 22 -8.55 -9.61 -9.86
C TYR A 22 -8.91 -8.12 -9.77
N PHE A 23 -8.70 -7.35 -10.86
CA PHE A 23 -8.85 -5.90 -10.88
C PHE A 23 -10.14 -5.42 -11.56
N GLY A 24 -10.81 -6.27 -12.35
CA GLY A 24 -11.90 -5.88 -13.26
C GLY A 24 -11.36 -5.11 -14.46
N ASP A 25 -12.16 -4.15 -14.97
CA ASP A 25 -11.67 -3.20 -15.96
C ASP A 25 -10.53 -2.35 -15.38
N PHE A 26 -9.35 -2.46 -16.00
CA PHE A 26 -8.11 -1.75 -15.67
C PHE A 26 -7.63 -0.83 -16.80
N SER A 27 -8.51 -0.43 -17.73
CA SER A 27 -8.24 0.61 -18.74
C SER A 27 -7.75 1.93 -18.14
N ASN A 28 -8.17 2.24 -16.90
CA ASN A 28 -7.54 3.21 -16.03
C ASN A 28 -6.84 2.49 -14.85
N PRO A 29 -5.51 2.25 -14.92
CA PRO A 29 -4.82 1.47 -13.90
C PRO A 29 -4.85 2.08 -12.50
N ILE A 30 -4.80 3.41 -12.38
CA ILE A 30 -4.85 4.10 -11.08
C ILE A 30 -6.20 3.86 -10.42
N GLU A 31 -7.29 4.02 -11.17
CA GLU A 31 -8.63 3.78 -10.64
C GLU A 31 -8.85 2.31 -10.29
N ALA A 32 -8.38 1.37 -11.12
CA ALA A 32 -8.51 -0.06 -10.87
C ALA A 32 -7.71 -0.50 -9.63
N ALA A 33 -6.45 -0.09 -9.53
CA ALA A 33 -5.59 -0.37 -8.37
C ALA A 33 -6.18 0.25 -7.09
N SER A 34 -6.57 1.53 -7.14
CA SER A 34 -7.18 2.23 -6.01
C SER A 34 -8.50 1.61 -5.58
N ARG A 35 -9.36 1.19 -6.52
CA ARG A 35 -10.62 0.49 -6.23
C ARG A 35 -10.36 -0.81 -5.49
N ARG A 36 -9.41 -1.63 -5.97
CA ARG A 36 -9.03 -2.88 -5.31
C ARG A 36 -8.46 -2.64 -3.92
N ALA A 37 -7.55 -1.68 -3.78
CA ALA A 37 -6.97 -1.25 -2.50
C ALA A 37 -8.02 -0.76 -1.50
N TYR A 38 -9.01 0.02 -1.96
CA TYR A 38 -10.13 0.46 -1.13
C TYR A 38 -10.92 -0.73 -0.58
N LEU A 39 -11.20 -1.76 -1.40
CA LEU A 39 -11.93 -2.95 -0.95
C LEU A 39 -11.18 -3.73 0.15
N ASP A 40 -9.86 -3.70 0.14
CA ASP A 40 -9.05 -4.38 1.17
C ASP A 40 -9.10 -3.65 2.53
N MET A 41 -9.27 -2.33 2.50
CA MET A 41 -9.27 -1.45 3.67
C MET A 41 -10.69 -1.17 4.21
N ASN A 42 -11.69 -1.01 3.34
CA ASN A 42 -12.99 -0.43 3.68
C ASN A 42 -13.76 -1.19 4.76
N ARG A 43 -13.48 -2.49 4.95
CA ARG A 43 -14.09 -3.33 6.00
C ARG A 43 -13.81 -2.81 7.41
N THR A 44 -12.74 -2.03 7.60
CA THR A 44 -12.41 -1.41 8.89
C THR A 44 -12.91 0.03 9.01
N LEU A 45 -13.34 0.64 7.90
CA LEU A 45 -13.76 2.03 7.84
C LEU A 45 -15.23 2.15 8.23
N ARG A 46 -15.50 2.84 9.34
CA ARG A 46 -16.87 3.16 9.76
C ARG A 46 -17.37 4.38 9.03
N LEU A 47 -17.94 4.14 7.86
CA LEU A 47 -18.79 5.12 7.20
C LEU A 47 -20.06 5.24 8.05
N LYS A 48 -20.35 6.44 8.56
CA LYS A 48 -21.68 6.80 9.08
C LYS A 48 -22.75 6.47 8.01
N PRO A 49 -24.07 6.63 8.26
CA PRO A 49 -25.08 6.52 7.21
C PRO A 49 -24.95 7.67 6.19
N LEU A 50 -23.82 7.70 5.48
CA LEU A 50 -23.53 8.55 4.36
C LEU A 50 -24.23 7.96 3.14
N PRO A 51 -24.93 8.79 2.35
CA PRO A 51 -25.47 8.42 1.05
C PRO A 51 -24.41 7.83 0.11
N ASP A 52 -24.82 6.92 -0.78
CA ASP A 52 -23.89 6.20 -1.66
C ASP A 52 -23.20 7.12 -2.68
N ASP A 53 -23.87 8.18 -3.12
CA ASP A 53 -23.29 9.24 -3.96
C ASP A 53 -22.19 10.01 -3.23
N VAL A 54 -22.37 10.30 -1.93
CA VAL A 54 -21.32 10.90 -1.09
C VAL A 54 -20.15 9.93 -0.96
N ARG A 55 -20.39 8.65 -0.68
CA ARG A 55 -19.32 7.63 -0.59
C ARG A 55 -18.55 7.50 -1.90
N LEU A 56 -19.25 7.54 -3.04
CA LEU A 56 -18.64 7.51 -4.36
C LEU A 56 -17.80 8.76 -4.62
N MET A 57 -18.31 9.94 -4.25
CA MET A 57 -17.60 11.21 -4.35
C MET A 57 -16.30 11.20 -3.53
N LEU A 58 -16.31 10.67 -2.30
CA LEU A 58 -15.10 10.55 -1.47
C LEU A 58 -14.02 9.71 -2.16
N ARG A 59 -14.40 8.56 -2.75
CA ARG A 59 -13.47 7.70 -3.50
C ARG A 59 -12.92 8.40 -4.73
N ARG A 60 -13.77 9.12 -5.48
CA ARG A 60 -13.33 9.91 -6.65
C ARG A 60 -12.32 10.99 -6.27
N LYS A 61 -12.53 11.70 -5.14
CA LYS A 61 -11.57 12.70 -4.65
C LYS A 61 -10.21 12.09 -4.32
N VAL A 62 -10.18 10.90 -3.71
CA VAL A 62 -8.91 10.19 -3.47
C VAL A 62 -8.26 9.77 -4.78
N ASN A 63 -9.02 9.28 -5.76
CA ASN A 63 -8.47 8.94 -7.08
C ASN A 63 -7.87 10.15 -7.81
N LEU A 64 -8.44 11.36 -7.63
CA LEU A 64 -7.85 12.60 -8.16
C LEU A 64 -6.50 12.91 -7.52
N ILE A 65 -6.37 12.74 -6.20
CA ILE A 65 -5.07 12.87 -5.51
C ILE A 65 -4.07 11.87 -6.10
N PHE A 66 -4.47 10.60 -6.26
CA PHE A 66 -3.57 9.59 -6.82
C PHE A 66 -3.16 9.88 -8.26
N ALA A 67 -4.08 10.36 -9.10
CA ALA A 67 -3.78 10.76 -10.47
C ALA A 67 -2.80 11.93 -10.54
N GLU A 68 -2.81 12.83 -9.55
CA GLU A 68 -1.88 13.94 -9.45
C GLU A 68 -0.52 13.53 -8.84
N GLU A 69 -0.54 12.74 -7.77
CA GLU A 69 0.63 12.52 -6.90
C GLU A 69 1.47 11.32 -7.31
N LEU A 70 0.87 10.23 -7.78
CA LEU A 70 1.63 9.02 -8.13
C LEU A 70 2.59 9.22 -9.32
N PRO A 71 2.27 10.03 -10.35
CA PRO A 71 3.23 10.33 -11.42
C PRO A 71 4.47 11.10 -10.96
N LYS A 72 4.45 11.70 -9.75
CA LYS A 72 5.58 12.42 -9.16
C LYS A 72 6.59 11.47 -8.49
N LEU A 73 6.29 10.16 -8.41
CA LEU A 73 7.20 9.16 -7.85
C LEU A 73 8.37 8.86 -8.80
N SER A 74 9.31 9.81 -8.86
CA SER A 74 10.54 9.77 -9.65
C SER A 74 11.71 10.32 -8.83
N LEU A 75 12.95 10.00 -9.18
CA LEU A 75 14.14 10.51 -8.48
C LEU A 75 14.27 12.04 -8.53
N LYS A 76 13.60 12.69 -9.51
CA LYS A 76 13.57 14.14 -9.61
C LYS A 76 12.86 14.79 -8.42
N ASP A 77 11.74 14.21 -8.00
CA ASP A 77 10.90 14.76 -6.93
C ASP A 77 11.09 14.01 -5.60
N ILE A 78 11.54 12.75 -5.66
CA ILE A 78 11.77 11.84 -4.53
C ILE A 78 13.20 11.28 -4.61
N PRO A 79 14.23 12.08 -4.28
CA PRO A 79 15.63 11.65 -4.40
C PRO A 79 16.05 10.62 -3.35
N ASP A 80 15.35 10.58 -2.20
CA ASP A 80 15.74 9.76 -1.05
C ASP A 80 14.53 9.30 -0.22
N GLN A 81 14.81 8.47 0.78
CA GLN A 81 13.80 7.90 1.67
C GLN A 81 13.05 8.97 2.48
N ASP A 82 13.73 10.03 2.93
CA ASP A 82 13.11 11.09 3.74
C ASP A 82 12.13 11.90 2.88
N SER A 83 12.46 12.12 1.61
CA SER A 83 11.58 12.73 0.61
C SER A 83 10.35 11.85 0.35
N PHE A 84 10.52 10.52 0.26
CA PHE A 84 9.39 9.60 0.13
C PHE A 84 8.51 9.59 1.38
N ASP A 85 9.10 9.52 2.58
CA ASP A 85 8.39 9.50 3.86
C ASP A 85 7.55 10.78 4.02
N SER A 86 8.09 11.93 3.61
CA SER A 86 7.42 13.25 3.59
C SER A 86 6.29 13.32 2.56
N TRP A 87 6.54 12.87 1.34
CA TRP A 87 5.51 12.79 0.29
C TRP A 87 4.35 11.91 0.74
N HIS A 88 4.64 10.71 1.26
CA HIS A 88 3.64 9.78 1.73
C HIS A 88 2.79 10.38 2.86
N GLN A 89 3.41 11.12 3.79
CA GLN A 89 2.69 11.83 4.86
C GLN A 89 1.74 12.87 4.29
N ASN A 90 2.21 13.67 3.32
CA ASN A 90 1.40 14.69 2.67
C ASN A 90 0.17 14.09 1.97
N VAL A 91 0.36 13.03 1.16
CA VAL A 91 -0.75 12.33 0.49
C VAL A 91 -1.73 11.76 1.53
N SER A 92 -1.20 11.14 2.59
CA SER A 92 -2.03 10.61 3.68
C SER A 92 -2.86 11.69 4.37
N ASN A 93 -2.27 12.88 4.60
CA ASN A 93 -2.97 14.03 5.17
C ASN A 93 -4.12 14.51 4.28
N GLN A 94 -3.88 14.59 2.96
CA GLN A 94 -4.92 14.99 1.99
C GLN A 94 -6.10 13.99 2.00
N MET A 95 -5.80 12.69 1.99
CA MET A 95 -6.82 11.63 2.08
C MET A 95 -7.63 11.74 3.38
N LYS A 96 -6.95 11.89 4.53
CA LYS A 96 -7.61 12.06 5.83
C LYS A 96 -8.55 13.27 5.83
N ARG A 97 -8.10 14.40 5.26
CA ARG A 97 -8.89 15.64 5.20
C ARG A 97 -10.19 15.46 4.43
N ILE A 98 -10.17 14.78 3.26
CA ILE A 98 -11.38 14.49 2.47
C ILE A 98 -12.46 13.83 3.33
N TYR A 99 -12.08 12.83 4.13
CA TYR A 99 -13.02 12.09 4.96
C TYR A 99 -13.43 12.86 6.22
N LEU A 100 -12.49 13.58 6.85
CA LEU A 100 -12.76 14.41 8.02
C LEU A 100 -13.77 15.52 7.70
N ASP A 101 -13.63 16.17 6.55
CA ASP A 101 -14.56 17.22 6.07
C ASP A 101 -15.99 16.68 5.85
N ASN A 102 -16.15 15.34 5.80
CA ASN A 102 -17.42 14.65 5.69
C ASN A 102 -17.81 13.91 6.98
N GLY A 103 -17.19 14.28 8.10
CA GLY A 103 -17.50 13.76 9.43
C GLY A 103 -17.14 12.28 9.62
N VAL A 104 -16.25 11.73 8.81
CA VAL A 104 -15.76 10.34 8.89
C VAL A 104 -14.39 10.32 9.55
N VAL A 105 -14.24 9.47 10.56
CA VAL A 105 -12.92 9.20 11.16
C VAL A 105 -12.14 8.31 10.20
N PHE A 106 -11.17 8.91 9.53
CA PHE A 106 -10.24 8.24 8.62
C PHE A 106 -8.82 8.45 9.16
N THR A 107 -8.16 7.36 9.49
CA THR A 107 -6.90 7.37 10.26
C THR A 107 -5.69 7.19 9.34
N TYR A 108 -4.47 7.37 9.84
CA TYR A 108 -3.25 7.03 9.06
C TYR A 108 -3.17 5.54 8.73
N GLY A 109 -3.70 4.68 9.60
CA GLY A 109 -3.90 3.26 9.29
C GLY A 109 -4.71 3.00 8.02
N HIS A 110 -5.81 3.73 7.84
CA HIS A 110 -6.63 3.64 6.64
C HIS A 110 -5.93 4.27 5.43
N ALA A 111 -5.28 5.42 5.62
CA ALA A 111 -4.56 6.12 4.56
C ALA A 111 -3.44 5.26 3.98
N GLN A 112 -2.54 4.76 4.82
CA GLN A 112 -1.42 3.92 4.38
C GLN A 112 -1.91 2.63 3.73
N LYS A 113 -2.98 2.00 4.25
CA LYS A 113 -3.44 0.74 3.68
C LYS A 113 -3.96 0.95 2.27
N TRP A 114 -4.67 2.05 2.02
CA TRP A 114 -5.16 2.36 0.69
C TRP A 114 -4.01 2.81 -0.23
N LEU A 115 -3.17 3.78 0.18
CA LEU A 115 -2.07 4.28 -0.64
C LEU A 115 -1.04 3.19 -0.99
N ASN A 116 -0.53 2.45 -0.01
CA ASN A 116 0.50 1.44 -0.24
C ASN A 116 -0.03 0.26 -1.04
N MET A 117 -1.29 -0.15 -0.84
CA MET A 117 -1.90 -1.18 -1.69
C MET A 117 -2.13 -0.67 -3.12
N THR A 118 -2.49 0.59 -3.33
CA THR A 118 -2.60 1.18 -4.68
C THR A 118 -1.25 1.10 -5.40
N ILE A 119 -0.15 1.49 -4.76
CA ILE A 119 1.21 1.40 -5.32
C ILE A 119 1.56 -0.06 -5.65
N LYS A 120 1.35 -0.98 -4.69
CA LYS A 120 1.56 -2.42 -4.89
C LYS A 120 0.79 -2.95 -6.10
N TYR A 121 -0.46 -2.53 -6.27
CA TYR A 121 -1.31 -2.98 -7.36
C TYR A 121 -0.97 -2.36 -8.72
N LEU A 122 -0.51 -1.10 -8.75
CA LEU A 122 0.03 -0.51 -9.97
C LEU A 122 1.28 -1.26 -10.46
N TYR A 123 2.13 -1.66 -9.52
CA TYR A 123 3.28 -2.51 -9.82
C TYR A 123 2.84 -3.89 -10.34
N MET A 124 1.84 -4.54 -9.71
CA MET A 124 1.31 -5.83 -10.17
C MET A 124 0.61 -5.76 -11.53
N LEU A 125 -0.01 -4.63 -11.86
CA LEU A 125 -0.62 -4.38 -13.17
C LEU A 125 0.40 -4.06 -14.26
N GLU A 126 1.68 -3.91 -13.92
CA GLU A 126 2.74 -3.44 -14.82
C GLU A 126 2.44 -2.04 -15.41
N ALA A 127 1.58 -1.28 -14.73
CA ALA A 127 1.22 0.08 -15.13
C ALA A 127 2.31 1.11 -14.76
N THR A 128 3.14 0.78 -13.76
CA THR A 128 4.28 1.58 -13.35
C THR A 128 5.32 0.67 -12.69
N SER A 129 6.58 0.74 -13.14
CA SER A 129 7.66 -0.08 -12.59
C SER A 129 8.16 0.43 -11.23
N PHE A 130 8.07 1.75 -11.02
CA PHE A 130 8.63 2.48 -9.87
C PHE A 130 10.14 2.28 -9.71
N ASP A 131 10.88 1.89 -10.75
CA ASP A 131 12.31 1.50 -10.66
C ASP A 131 13.18 2.54 -9.94
N GLU A 132 12.87 3.82 -10.17
CA GLU A 132 13.57 4.97 -9.58
C GLU A 132 13.38 5.12 -8.06
N VAL A 133 12.27 4.64 -7.51
CA VAL A 133 11.91 4.84 -6.10
C VAL A 133 11.52 3.55 -5.38
N PHE A 134 11.66 2.40 -6.04
CA PHE A 134 11.13 1.11 -5.56
C PHE A 134 11.68 0.75 -4.18
N GLU A 135 12.94 1.10 -3.92
CA GLU A 135 13.60 0.86 -2.64
C GLU A 135 12.99 1.66 -1.47
N TYR A 136 12.34 2.79 -1.76
CA TYR A 136 11.73 3.66 -0.76
C TYR A 136 10.28 3.28 -0.43
N LEU A 137 9.64 2.44 -1.26
CA LEU A 137 8.21 2.13 -1.15
C LEU A 137 7.87 1.44 0.16
N HIS A 138 6.86 1.98 0.84
CA HIS A 138 6.36 1.46 2.09
C HIS A 138 5.58 0.16 1.93
N VAL A 139 5.68 -0.73 2.92
CA VAL A 139 4.86 -1.95 2.94
C VAL A 139 3.41 -1.63 3.32
N PRO A 140 2.39 -2.29 2.74
CA PRO A 140 1.00 -2.07 3.15
C PRO A 140 0.67 -2.76 4.49
N LEU A 141 0.91 -2.08 5.61
CA LEU A 141 0.76 -2.65 6.95
C LEU A 141 -0.66 -3.14 7.20
N ASP A 142 -0.78 -4.39 7.61
CA ASP A 142 -2.01 -4.99 8.12
C ASP A 142 -1.67 -6.12 9.09
N ASN A 143 -2.69 -6.84 9.54
CA ASN A 143 -2.50 -7.95 10.46
C ASN A 143 -1.56 -9.04 9.92
N TYR A 144 -1.58 -9.32 8.60
CA TYR A 144 -0.70 -10.32 8.00
C TYR A 144 0.75 -9.83 7.99
N VAL A 145 0.97 -8.57 7.60
CA VAL A 145 2.33 -7.99 7.63
C VAL A 145 2.87 -7.95 9.06
N PHE A 146 2.03 -7.68 10.07
CA PHE A 146 2.44 -7.76 11.47
C PHE A 146 2.82 -9.18 11.90
N ASP A 147 2.08 -10.21 11.46
CA ASP A 147 2.41 -11.61 11.75
C ASP A 147 3.74 -12.02 11.07
N ILE A 148 3.94 -11.58 9.82
CA ILE A 148 5.19 -11.80 9.08
C ILE A 148 6.36 -11.12 9.79
N ALA A 149 6.22 -9.85 10.17
CA ALA A 149 7.28 -9.07 10.81
C ALA A 149 7.64 -9.65 12.19
N SER A 150 6.64 -10.04 12.99
CA SER A 150 6.88 -10.71 14.27
C SER A 150 7.58 -12.05 14.08
N GLY A 151 7.12 -12.86 13.13
CA GLY A 151 7.69 -14.18 12.90
C GLY A 151 9.10 -14.17 12.29
N ASN A 152 9.43 -13.22 11.42
CA ASN A 152 10.64 -13.28 10.59
C ASN A 152 11.66 -12.18 10.90
N LEU A 153 11.22 -11.07 11.51
CA LEU A 153 12.08 -9.94 11.85
C LEU A 153 12.13 -9.70 13.36
N ASP A 154 11.44 -10.49 14.19
CA ASP A 154 11.38 -10.28 15.65
C ASP A 154 10.94 -8.85 15.99
N ILE A 155 9.92 -8.34 15.28
CA ILE A 155 9.29 -7.04 15.55
C ILE A 155 8.01 -7.30 16.36
N GLU A 156 7.86 -6.66 17.51
CA GLU A 156 6.69 -6.87 18.35
C GLU A 156 5.40 -6.54 17.60
N ARG A 157 4.43 -7.46 17.67
CA ARG A 157 3.11 -7.23 17.10
C ARG A 157 2.42 -6.08 17.85
N PRO A 158 1.87 -5.08 17.14
CA PRO A 158 1.15 -4.00 17.78
C PRO A 158 -0.11 -4.46 18.52
N LYS A 159 -0.34 -3.89 19.71
CA LYS A 159 -1.54 -4.15 20.52
C LYS A 159 -2.81 -3.54 19.94
N GLN A 160 -2.67 -2.40 19.24
CA GLN A 160 -3.77 -1.70 18.60
C GLN A 160 -3.85 -2.10 17.11
N PRO A 161 -5.05 -2.38 16.56
CA PRO A 161 -5.19 -2.69 15.15
C PRO A 161 -4.73 -1.51 14.28
N TRP A 162 -4.07 -1.81 13.15
CA TRP A 162 -3.54 -0.82 12.22
C TRP A 162 -4.58 0.25 11.84
N SER A 163 -5.84 -0.13 11.64
CA SER A 163 -6.92 0.79 11.24
C SER A 163 -7.24 1.86 12.28
N ARG A 164 -6.77 1.72 13.52
CA ARG A 164 -6.90 2.74 14.58
C ARG A 164 -5.65 3.59 14.77
N TRP A 165 -4.59 3.36 14.01
CA TRP A 165 -3.38 4.15 14.12
C TRP A 165 -3.59 5.54 13.54
N ASP A 166 -3.48 6.55 14.41
CA ASP A 166 -3.68 7.94 14.03
C ASP A 166 -2.51 8.86 14.34
N ASP A 167 -1.38 8.28 14.72
CA ASP A 167 -0.09 8.94 14.79
C ASP A 167 0.79 8.50 13.61
N TYR A 168 1.20 9.45 12.76
CA TYR A 168 2.02 9.12 11.60
C TYR A 168 3.44 8.74 12.00
N ASP A 169 4.07 9.50 12.89
CA ASP A 169 5.51 9.39 13.16
C ASP A 169 5.80 8.25 14.15
N HIS A 170 5.06 8.20 15.26
CA HIS A 170 5.35 7.30 16.38
C HIS A 170 4.66 5.94 16.29
N GLN A 171 3.66 5.78 15.41
CA GLN A 171 3.04 4.48 15.13
C GLN A 171 3.38 4.00 13.72
N TYR A 172 2.88 4.69 12.69
CA TYR A 172 3.00 4.22 11.32
C TYR A 172 4.45 4.18 10.83
N LEU A 173 5.12 5.33 10.85
CA LEU A 173 6.45 5.50 10.30
C LEU A 173 7.50 4.77 11.13
N ALA A 174 7.38 4.82 12.47
CA ALA A 174 8.22 4.03 13.37
C ALA A 174 8.18 2.53 13.01
N TYR A 175 7.00 1.97 12.70
CA TYR A 175 6.89 0.57 12.30
C TYR A 175 7.50 0.29 10.92
N GLN A 176 7.32 1.20 9.95
CA GLN A 176 8.00 1.12 8.65
C GLN A 176 9.52 1.14 8.82
N LYS A 177 10.07 2.02 9.66
CA LYS A 177 11.50 2.09 10.00
C LYS A 177 11.98 0.78 10.61
N ALA A 178 11.27 0.25 11.60
CA ALA A 178 11.63 -1.03 12.22
C ALA A 178 11.69 -2.19 11.21
N ILE A 179 10.76 -2.25 10.25
CA ILE A 179 10.82 -3.23 9.16
C ILE A 179 12.06 -3.00 8.30
N ARG A 180 12.25 -1.77 7.79
CA ARG A 180 13.36 -1.40 6.88
C ARG A 180 14.72 -1.73 7.48
N GLU A 181 14.92 -1.40 8.76
CA GLU A 181 16.19 -1.64 9.48
C GLU A 181 16.50 -3.13 9.64
N LYS A 182 15.48 -3.98 9.72
CA LYS A 182 15.66 -5.42 9.94
C LYS A 182 15.67 -6.26 8.66
N ILE A 183 15.26 -5.72 7.52
CA ILE A 183 15.35 -6.42 6.24
C ILE A 183 16.82 -6.53 5.81
N LEU A 184 17.31 -7.77 5.71
CA LEU A 184 18.68 -8.04 5.30
C LEU A 184 18.88 -8.00 3.77
N GLN A 185 17.83 -8.32 3.02
CA GLN A 185 17.88 -8.43 1.56
C GLN A 185 16.59 -7.95 0.89
N GLY A 186 16.78 -7.06 -0.08
CA GLY A 186 15.73 -6.52 -0.92
C GLY A 186 15.04 -5.28 -0.37
N SER A 187 14.21 -4.67 -1.20
CA SER A 187 13.39 -3.52 -0.80
C SER A 187 12.21 -3.97 0.09
N PRO A 188 11.60 -3.05 0.86
CA PRO A 188 10.50 -3.39 1.77
C PRO A 188 9.31 -4.02 1.05
N LEU A 189 8.88 -3.44 -0.07
CA LEU A 189 7.77 -3.97 -0.84
C LEU A 189 8.09 -5.35 -1.45
N ARG A 190 9.33 -5.58 -1.91
CA ARG A 190 9.74 -6.91 -2.39
C ARG A 190 9.76 -7.95 -1.28
N TRP A 191 10.25 -7.56 -0.10
CA TRP A 191 10.22 -8.39 1.08
C TRP A 191 8.77 -8.81 1.40
N GLU A 192 7.83 -7.87 1.39
CA GLU A 192 6.41 -8.19 1.63
C GLU A 192 5.87 -9.21 0.63
N PHE A 193 6.11 -9.06 -0.68
CA PHE A 193 5.68 -10.04 -1.67
C PHE A 193 6.19 -11.46 -1.38
N ARG A 194 7.47 -11.60 -1.02
CA ARG A 194 8.11 -12.90 -0.78
C ARG A 194 7.56 -13.60 0.46
N TYR A 195 7.42 -12.86 1.57
CA TYR A 195 7.03 -13.46 2.84
C TYR A 195 5.51 -13.62 2.99
N TRP A 196 4.72 -12.79 2.31
CA TRP A 196 3.27 -12.96 2.29
C TRP A 196 2.86 -14.32 1.71
N LEU A 197 3.50 -14.74 0.60
CA LEU A 197 3.27 -16.05 0.01
C LEU A 197 3.63 -17.20 0.97
N LYS A 198 4.75 -17.10 1.69
CA LYS A 198 5.17 -18.11 2.67
C LYS A 198 4.13 -18.31 3.76
N VAL A 199 3.58 -17.20 4.30
CA VAL A 199 2.56 -17.27 5.36
C VAL A 199 1.24 -17.84 4.86
N VAL A 200 0.79 -17.45 3.66
CA VAL A 200 -0.46 -17.98 3.10
C VAL A 200 -0.34 -19.46 2.71
N GLN A 201 0.83 -19.90 2.27
CA GLN A 201 1.08 -21.30 1.88
C GLN A 201 1.43 -22.21 3.07
N GLY A 202 1.62 -21.66 4.28
CA GLY A 202 2.02 -22.44 5.46
C GLY A 202 3.41 -23.06 5.36
N ILE A 203 4.28 -22.53 4.48
CA ILE A 203 5.63 -23.05 4.28
C ILE A 203 6.48 -22.55 5.46
N GLU A 204 6.89 -23.49 6.33
CA GLU A 204 7.73 -23.21 7.48
C GLU A 204 9.06 -22.54 7.07
N LYS A 205 9.57 -21.74 8.00
CA LYS A 205 10.77 -20.92 7.86
C LYS A 205 11.99 -21.82 7.73
N ASP A 206 12.65 -21.80 6.57
CA ASP A 206 14.03 -22.30 6.42
C ASP A 206 15.00 -21.48 7.29
#